data_AF-A0AAE1YS95-F1
#
_entry.id   AF-A0AAE1YS95-F1
#
_cell.length_a   1.000
_cell.length_b   1.000
_cell.length_c   1.000
_cell.angle_alpha   90.00
_cell.angle_beta   90.00
_cell.angle_gamma   90.00
#
_symmetry.space_group_name_H-M   'P 1'
#
loop_
_entity.id
_entity.type
_entity.pdbx_description
1 polymer ?
#
loop_
_entity_poly.entity_id
_entity_poly.type
_entity_poly.pdbx_seq_one_letter_code
_entity_poly.pdbx_strand_id
1 'polypeptide(L)'
;MDPVWSDIGSSHGARPDKVVWTPYMEHMFIEFMHEEFISHRLQSSTFSPSVWARICEKMNSAMSPGYVFMTDQLKGKLNRLRRAWHLMNDILNRVLDGVGTRNVIL
;
A
#
# COMPACT_ATOMS: atom_id res chain seq x y z
N MET A 1 7.90 30.90 33.12
CA MET A 1 8.68 29.74 32.65
C MET A 1 7.76 28.96 31.75
N ASP A 2 7.93 29.13 30.44
CA ASP A 2 7.09 28.49 29.43
C ASP A 2 7.92 27.36 28.77
N PRO A 3 7.35 26.16 28.52
CA PRO A 3 8.09 25.09 27.86
C PRO A 3 8.32 25.42 26.39
N VAL A 4 9.59 25.56 26.02
CA VAL A 4 10.08 25.66 24.64
C VAL A 4 9.81 24.34 23.91
N TRP A 5 8.77 24.32 23.06
CA TRP A 5 8.62 23.31 22.00
C TRP A 5 8.36 23.96 20.64
N SER A 6 8.91 25.15 20.42
CA SER A 6 8.97 25.81 19.11
C SER A 6 10.40 25.72 18.56
N ASP A 7 10.81 24.53 18.13
CA ASP A 7 11.74 24.29 17.02
C ASP A 7 12.15 22.82 17.04
N ILE A 8 11.41 21.98 16.31
CA ILE A 8 12.05 20.80 15.72
C ILE A 8 11.89 21.01 14.22
N GLY A 9 12.97 21.57 13.68
CA GLY A 9 13.13 21.84 12.27
C GLY A 9 12.72 20.65 11.41
N SER A 10 12.15 21.02 10.28
CA SER A 10 11.88 20.19 9.13
C SER A 10 13.14 19.43 8.70
N SER A 11 13.39 18.29 9.35
CA SER A 11 14.48 17.37 8.98
C SER A 11 14.06 16.62 7.73
N HIS A 12 14.41 17.19 6.58
CA HIS A 12 14.54 16.50 5.30
C HIS A 12 15.70 15.49 5.36
N GLY A 13 15.58 14.49 6.23
CA GLY A 13 16.69 13.66 6.69
C GLY A 13 16.41 12.16 6.75
N ALA A 14 15.43 11.66 6.01
CA ALA A 14 15.35 10.26 5.58
C ALA A 14 14.33 10.19 4.44
N ARG A 15 14.73 9.72 3.25
CA ARG A 15 13.72 9.45 2.22
C ARG A 15 12.78 8.38 2.80
N PRO A 16 11.46 8.61 2.83
CA PRO A 16 10.50 7.61 3.31
C PRO A 16 10.52 6.33 2.46
N ASP A 17 11.19 6.30 1.32
CA ASP A 17 11.10 5.22 0.34
C ASP A 17 11.99 3.98 0.62
N LYS A 18 12.83 3.99 1.67
CA LYS A 18 13.89 2.99 1.86
C LYS A 18 13.54 1.74 2.69
N VAL A 19 12.26 1.49 3.01
CA VAL A 19 11.92 0.20 3.63
C VAL A 19 12.11 -0.89 2.58
N VAL A 20 13.04 -1.81 2.84
CA VAL A 20 13.20 -3.03 2.03
C VAL A 20 12.00 -3.93 2.33
N TRP A 21 11.09 -4.02 1.37
CA TRP A 21 9.91 -4.88 1.48
C TRP A 21 10.31 -6.33 1.24
N THR A 22 10.24 -7.15 2.29
CA THR A 22 10.38 -8.60 2.13
C THR A 22 9.07 -9.18 1.57
N PRO A 23 9.11 -10.37 0.93
CA PRO A 23 7.89 -11.04 0.48
C PRO A 23 6.87 -11.25 1.60
N TYR A 24 7.35 -11.55 2.81
CA TYR A 24 6.50 -11.68 4.00
C TYR A 24 5.78 -10.37 4.36
N MET A 25 6.50 -9.25 4.39
CA MET A 25 5.91 -7.93 4.65
C MET A 25 4.88 -7.53 3.60
N GLU A 26 5.18 -7.82 2.33
CA GLU A 26 4.26 -7.55 1.23
C GLU A 26 2.98 -8.38 1.34
N HIS A 27 3.10 -9.67 1.67
CA HIS A 27 1.95 -10.55 1.87
C HIS A 27 1.06 -10.06 3.01
N MET A 28 1.63 -9.79 4.17
CA MET A 28 0.90 -9.22 5.32
C MET A 28 0.20 -7.91 4.96
N PHE A 29 0.89 -7.03 4.22
CA PHE A 29 0.31 -5.78 3.76
C PHE A 29 -0.90 -6.01 2.84
N ILE A 30 -0.82 -6.95 1.89
CA ILE A 30 -1.95 -7.29 1.00
C ILE A 30 -3.14 -7.81 1.81
N GLU A 31 -2.91 -8.71 2.77
CA GLU A 31 -3.97 -9.25 3.63
C GLU A 31 -4.70 -8.14 4.41
N PHE A 32 -3.96 -7.23 5.06
CA PHE A 32 -4.58 -6.11 5.78
C PHE A 32 -5.38 -5.17 4.88
N MET A 33 -4.90 -4.92 3.66
CA MET A 33 -5.63 -4.12 2.68
C MET A 33 -6.93 -4.83 2.23
N HIS A 34 -6.86 -6.14 2.04
CA HIS A 34 -7.98 -6.98 1.64
C HIS A 34 -9.06 -7.06 2.72
N GLU A 35 -8.66 -7.24 3.98
CA GLU A 35 -9.57 -7.19 5.13
C GLU A 35 -10.36 -5.88 5.18
N GLU A 36 -9.67 -4.73 5.12
CA GLU A 36 -10.33 -3.43 5.17
C GLU A 36 -11.23 -3.22 3.94
N PHE A 37 -10.85 -3.72 2.76
CA PHE A 37 -11.66 -3.66 1.54
C PHE A 37 -12.99 -4.41 1.68
N ILE A 38 -12.95 -5.66 2.17
CA ILE A 38 -14.14 -6.49 2.40
C ILE A 38 -15.00 -5.88 3.51
N SER A 39 -14.40 -5.56 4.66
CA SER A 39 -15.11 -5.10 5.85
C SER A 39 -15.84 -3.78 5.62
N HIS A 40 -15.28 -2.86 4.83
CA HIS A 40 -15.88 -1.56 4.57
C HIS A 40 -16.67 -1.48 3.27
N ARG A 41 -16.83 -2.60 2.54
CA ARG A 41 -17.48 -2.64 1.20
C ARG A 41 -17.04 -1.46 0.35
N LEU A 42 -15.72 -1.22 0.31
CA LEU A 42 -15.18 -0.01 -0.28
C LEU A 42 -15.55 0.03 -1.77
N GLN A 43 -16.50 0.90 -2.12
CA GLN A 43 -16.90 1.17 -3.50
C GLN A 43 -15.88 2.05 -4.22
N SER A 44 -14.88 2.56 -3.50
CA SER A 44 -13.82 3.40 -4.04
C SER A 44 -12.55 2.60 -4.28
N SER A 45 -11.85 2.95 -5.36
CA SER A 45 -10.50 2.47 -5.66
C SER A 45 -9.44 3.03 -4.70
N THR A 46 -9.82 3.86 -3.73
CA THR A 46 -8.91 4.48 -2.76
C THR A 46 -9.42 4.36 -1.33
N PHE A 47 -8.49 4.22 -0.40
CA PHE A 47 -8.78 4.22 1.03
C PHE A 47 -8.82 5.64 1.59
N SER A 48 -9.76 5.89 2.48
CA SER A 48 -9.86 7.16 3.20
C SER A 48 -8.70 7.32 4.19
N PRO A 49 -8.42 8.54 4.69
CA PRO A 49 -7.37 8.76 5.69
C PRO A 49 -7.54 7.89 6.95
N SER A 50 -8.77 7.66 7.41
CA SER A 50 -9.04 6.83 8.58
C SER A 50 -8.77 5.35 8.34
N VAL A 51 -9.08 4.84 7.14
CA VAL A 51 -8.74 3.47 6.74
C VAL A 51 -7.22 3.30 6.68
N TRP A 52 -6.52 4.27 6.10
CA TRP A 52 -5.06 4.28 6.07
C TRP A 52 -4.41 4.28 7.46
N ALA A 53 -4.97 5.03 8.42
CA ALA A 53 -4.48 5.05 9.78
C ALA A 53 -4.58 3.66 10.43
N ARG A 54 -5.71 2.96 10.27
CA ARG A 54 -5.89 1.58 10.78
C ARG A 54 -4.96 0.57 10.13
N ILE A 55 -4.78 0.64 8.81
CA ILE A 55 -3.84 -0.25 8.10
C ILE A 55 -2.42 -0.01 8.60
N CYS A 56 -2.04 1.25 8.82
CA CYS A 56 -0.75 1.62 9.37
C CYS A 56 -0.55 1.05 10.79
N GLU A 57 -1.55 1.17 11.64
CA GLU A 57 -1.55 0.61 12.99
C GLU A 57 -1.44 -0.93 12.99
N LYS A 58 -2.25 -1.62 12.18
CA LYS A 58 -2.18 -3.08 12.00
C LYS A 58 -0.79 -3.51 11.52
N MET A 59 -0.25 -2.83 10.51
CA MET A 59 1.07 -3.11 9.96
C MET A 59 2.16 -2.94 11.03
N ASN A 60 2.16 -1.83 11.75
CA ASN A 60 3.16 -1.56 12.78
C ASN A 60 3.06 -2.51 13.98
N SER A 61 1.85 -2.97 14.30
CA SER A 61 1.61 -3.93 15.38
C SER A 61 2.03 -5.36 15.02
N ALA A 62 1.91 -5.73 13.74
CA ALA A 62 2.26 -7.07 13.26
C ALA A 62 3.76 -7.25 13.00
N MET A 63 4.53 -6.17 12.97
CA MET A 63 5.94 -6.19 12.57
C MET A 63 6.84 -6.21 13.80
N SER A 64 8.00 -6.85 13.67
CA SER A 64 8.96 -6.96 14.77
C SER A 64 9.41 -5.57 15.26
N PRO A 65 9.74 -5.42 16.55
CA PRO A 65 10.27 -4.17 17.10
C PRO A 65 11.44 -3.65 16.25
N GLY A 66 11.33 -2.42 15.75
CA GLY A 66 12.31 -1.78 14.87
C GLY A 66 11.83 -1.50 13.45
N TYR A 67 10.69 -2.08 13.02
CA TYR A 67 10.04 -1.71 11.77
C TYR A 67 8.85 -0.77 12.04
N VAL A 68 9.00 0.50 11.64
CA VAL A 68 7.92 1.49 11.69
C VAL A 68 7.60 1.94 10.28
N PHE A 69 6.36 1.71 9.89
CA PHE A 69 5.79 2.12 8.62
C PHE A 69 5.02 3.43 8.80
N MET A 70 5.22 4.33 7.85
CA MET A 70 4.42 5.54 7.67
C MET A 70 3.40 5.32 6.57
N THR A 71 2.26 6.00 6.67
CA THR A 71 1.17 5.91 5.69
C THR A 71 1.63 6.15 4.24
N ASP A 72 2.57 7.07 4.01
CA ASP A 72 3.08 7.36 2.67
C ASP A 72 3.89 6.21 2.07
N GLN A 73 4.58 5.43 2.92
CA GLN A 73 5.31 4.24 2.50
C GLN A 73 4.34 3.13 2.04
N LEU A 74 3.24 2.98 2.77
CA LEU A 74 2.18 2.01 2.47
C LEU A 74 1.44 2.39 1.18
N LYS A 75 1.09 3.67 1.01
CA LYS A 75 0.51 4.20 -0.24
C LYS A 75 1.46 3.97 -1.43
N GLY A 76 2.74 4.27 -1.25
CA GLY A 76 3.77 4.02 -2.27
C GLY A 76 3.87 2.54 -2.64
N LYS A 77 3.80 1.64 -1.66
CA LYS A 77 3.80 0.19 -1.88
C LYS A 77 2.57 -0.27 -2.65
N LEU A 78 1.37 0.17 -2.26
CA LEU A 78 0.13 -0.14 -2.98
C LEU A 78 0.19 0.31 -4.44
N ASN A 79 0.71 1.52 -4.70
CA ASN A 79 0.84 2.02 -6.07
C ASN A 79 1.78 1.16 -6.91
N ARG A 80 2.88 0.65 -6.34
CA ARG A 80 3.77 -0.29 -7.04
C ARG A 80 3.07 -1.62 -7.34
N LEU A 81 2.33 -2.16 -6.38
CA LEU A 81 1.54 -3.40 -6.56
C LEU A 81 0.51 -3.26 -7.68
N ARG A 82 -0.22 -2.13 -7.71
CA ARG A 82 -1.17 -1.84 -8.79
C ARG A 82 -0.51 -1.79 -10.15
N ARG A 83 0.65 -1.13 -10.28
CA ARG A 83 1.38 -1.09 -11.55
C ARG A 83 1.83 -2.48 -12.00
N ALA A 84 2.34 -3.30 -11.07
CA ALA A 84 2.73 -4.67 -11.37
C ALA A 84 1.53 -5.52 -11.85
N TRP A 85 0.38 -5.39 -11.18
CA TRP A 85 -0.87 -6.04 -11.58
C TRP A 85 -1.36 -5.56 -12.94
N HIS A 86 -1.36 -4.26 -13.21
CA HIS A 86 -1.73 -3.71 -14.52
C HIS A 86 -0.83 -4.25 -15.62
N LEU A 87 0.49 -4.28 -15.41
CA LEU A 87 1.44 -4.86 -16.37
C LEU A 87 1.14 -6.34 -16.63
N MET A 88 0.86 -7.12 -15.57
CA MET A 88 0.51 -8.53 -15.70
C MET A 88 -0.79 -8.71 -16.49
N ASN A 89 -1.82 -7.92 -16.19
CA ASN A 89 -3.07 -7.95 -16.95
C ASN A 89 -2.89 -7.54 -18.40
N ASP A 90 -2.08 -6.51 -18.68
CA ASP A 90 -1.78 -6.10 -20.05
C ASP A 90 -1.10 -7.22 -20.84
N ILE A 91 -0.16 -7.95 -20.21
CA ILE A 91 0.48 -9.12 -20.81
C ILE A 91 -0.55 -10.21 -21.07
N LEU A 92 -1.37 -10.55 -20.07
CA LEU A 92 -2.40 -11.59 -20.20
C LEU A 92 -3.40 -11.24 -21.30
N ASN A 93 -3.91 -10.01 -21.33
CA ASN A 93 -4.84 -9.55 -22.36
C ASN A 93 -4.20 -9.63 -23.75
N ARG A 94 -2.95 -9.19 -23.93
CA ARG A 94 -2.26 -9.31 -25.22
C ARG A 94 -2.03 -10.76 -25.65
N VAL A 95 -1.70 -11.65 -24.72
CA VAL A 95 -1.55 -13.08 -25.00
C VAL A 95 -2.89 -13.69 -25.39
N LEU A 96 -3.96 -13.38 -24.66
CA LEU A 96 -5.31 -13.86 -24.94
C LEU A 96 -5.89 -13.29 -26.24
N ASP A 97 -5.62 -12.02 -26.54
CA ASP A 97 -6.04 -11.37 -27.80
C ASP A 97 -5.26 -11.91 -29.01
N GLY A 98 -3.98 -12.28 -28.82
CA GLY A 98 -3.15 -12.94 -29.83
C GLY A 98 -3.50 -14.41 -30.06
N VAL A 99 -4.12 -15.07 -29.08
CA VAL A 99 -4.70 -16.42 -29.16
C VAL A 99 -6.19 -16.26 -29.47
N GLY A 100 -6.49 -15.83 -30.69
CA GLY A 100 -7.80 -15.40 -31.15
C GLY A 100 -8.99 -16.08 -30.47
N THR A 101 -9.55 -15.42 -29.46
CA THR A 101 -10.94 -15.63 -29.07
C THR A 101 -11.49 -14.34 -28.48
N ARG A 102 -12.26 -13.64 -29.32
CA ARG A 102 -13.26 -12.67 -28.86
C ARG A 102 -14.13 -13.36 -27.81
N ASN A 103 -14.12 -12.87 -26.57
CA ASN A 103 -15.31 -12.90 -25.74
C ASN A 103 -15.27 -11.75 -24.74
N VAL A 104 -16.13 -10.78 -25.03
CA VAL A 104 -16.72 -9.80 -24.11
C VAL A 104 -17.13 -10.51 -22.82
N ILE A 105 -16.77 -10.00 -21.63
CA ILE A 105 -17.69 -9.84 -20.48
C ILE A 105 -17.18 -8.70 -19.58
N LEU A 106 -18.01 -7.63 -19.55
CA LEU A 106 -18.37 -6.65 -18.50
C LEU A 106 -17.30 -6.13 -17.51
#